data_AF-A0A3A8QG83-F1
#
_entry.id   AF-A0A3A8QG83-F1
#
_cell.length_a   1.000
_cell.length_b   1.000
_cell.length_c   1.000
_cell.angle_alpha   90.00
_cell.angle_beta   90.00
_cell.angle_gamma   90.00
#
_symmetry.space_group_name_H-M   'P 1'
#
loop_
_entity.id
_entity.type
_entity.pdbx_description
1 polymer ?
#
loop_
_entity_poly.entity_id
_entity_poly.type
_entity_poly.pdbx_seq_one_letter_code
_entity_poly.pdbx_strand_id
1 'polypeptide(L)'
;MAYDGELVKMQNGRWARFQRCQVYRPGVADAGETMLLIAVELEERYQQLLDEAADSLAEYRSQGVPVQVRLAPDAQGLTLHPETQASVTVN
;
A
#
# COMPACT_ATOMS: atom_id res chain seq x y z
N MET A 1 10.48 4.13 -9.11
CA MET A 1 11.10 3.00 -8.38
C MET A 1 10.15 2.66 -7.25
N ALA A 2 9.92 1.37 -6.98
CA ALA A 2 9.03 0.94 -5.91
C ALA A 2 9.73 0.98 -4.55
N TYR A 3 9.01 1.30 -3.48
CA TYR A 3 9.53 1.39 -2.12
C TYR A 3 8.98 0.28 -1.22
N ASP A 4 9.71 -0.02 -0.15
CA ASP A 4 9.23 -0.94 0.88
C ASP A 4 7.95 -0.39 1.54
N GLY A 5 6.94 -1.24 1.68
CA GLY A 5 5.61 -0.86 2.16
C GLY A 5 4.70 -0.20 1.12
N GLU A 6 5.17 0.08 -0.10
CA GLU A 6 4.33 0.67 -1.15
C GLU A 6 3.20 -0.28 -1.55
N LEU A 7 1.98 0.24 -1.55
CA LEU A 7 0.78 -0.47 -1.98
C LEU A 7 0.56 -0.25 -3.48
N VAL A 8 0.35 -1.34 -4.22
CA VAL A 8 0.17 -1.30 -5.68
C VAL A 8 -0.98 -2.21 -6.10
N LYS A 9 -1.76 -1.77 -7.10
CA LYS A 9 -2.72 -2.62 -7.80
C LYS A 9 -1.99 -3.31 -8.95
N MET A 10 -1.84 -4.63 -8.89
CA MET A 10 -1.14 -5.43 -9.88
C MET A 10 -1.95 -5.55 -11.18
N GLN A 11 -1.30 -6.00 -12.27
CA GLN A 11 -1.96 -6.18 -13.58
C GLN A 11 -3.10 -7.19 -13.56
N ASN A 12 -3.07 -8.17 -12.65
CA ASN A 12 -4.15 -9.13 -12.44
C ASN A 12 -5.34 -8.55 -11.65
N GLY A 13 -5.31 -7.25 -11.32
CA GLY A 13 -6.34 -6.55 -10.57
C GLY A 13 -6.22 -6.66 -9.06
N ARG A 14 -5.28 -7.44 -8.52
CA ARG A 14 -5.13 -7.65 -7.07
C ARG A 14 -4.14 -6.69 -6.44
N TRP A 15 -4.43 -6.27 -5.23
CA TRP A 15 -3.57 -5.44 -4.41
C TRP A 15 -2.40 -6.23 -3.83
N ALA A 16 -1.23 -5.62 -3.89
CA ALA A 16 -0.02 -6.12 -3.27
C ALA A 16 0.67 -5.02 -2.48
N ARG A 17 1.43 -5.41 -1.47
CA ARG A 17 2.36 -4.53 -0.76
C ARG A 17 3.78 -4.96 -1.06
N PHE A 18 4.61 -4.01 -1.49
CA PHE A 18 6.02 -4.27 -1.63
C PHE A 18 6.64 -4.53 -0.26
N GLN A 19 7.41 -5.60 -0.17
CA GLN A 19 8.11 -5.98 1.05
C GLN A 19 9.54 -6.39 0.74
N ARG A 20 10.47 -5.92 1.56
CA ARG A 20 11.84 -6.41 1.57
C ARG A 20 11.92 -7.80 2.20
N CYS A 21 12.47 -8.74 1.44
CA CYS A 21 12.70 -10.11 1.90
C CYS A 21 14.17 -10.48 1.71
N GLN A 22 14.75 -11.07 2.75
CA GLN A 22 16.07 -11.67 2.71
C GLN A 22 15.96 -13.03 2.02
N VAL A 23 16.77 -13.27 0.99
CA VAL A 23 16.81 -14.57 0.32
C VAL A 23 17.96 -15.38 0.85
N TYR A 24 17.64 -16.47 1.54
CA TYR A 24 18.64 -17.46 1.91
C TYR A 24 18.96 -18.38 0.73
N ARG A 25 20.21 -18.38 0.27
CA ARG A 25 20.69 -19.30 -0.78
C ARG A 25 21.76 -20.25 -0.22
N PRO A 26 21.43 -21.50 0.12
CA PRO A 26 22.44 -22.43 0.62
C PRO A 26 23.56 -22.65 -0.41
N GLY A 27 24.82 -22.55 0.04
CA GLY A 27 26.01 -22.80 -0.80
C GLY A 27 26.66 -21.57 -1.44
N VAL A 28 26.18 -20.35 -1.17
CA VAL A 28 26.79 -19.09 -1.62
C VAL A 28 27.37 -18.36 -0.39
N ALA A 29 28.60 -17.84 -0.47
CA ALA A 29 29.26 -17.17 0.67
C ALA A 29 28.47 -15.97 1.20
N ASP A 30 27.73 -15.28 0.32
CA ASP A 30 26.89 -14.11 0.65
C ASP A 30 25.39 -14.47 0.78
N ALA A 31 25.09 -15.72 1.15
CA ALA A 31 23.74 -16.28 1.25
C ALA A 31 22.77 -15.52 2.19
N GLY A 32 23.24 -14.50 2.91
CA GLY A 32 22.42 -13.63 3.75
C GLY A 32 22.32 -12.17 3.30
N GLU A 33 23.08 -11.72 2.30
CA GLU A 33 23.17 -10.27 2.02
C GLU A 33 22.24 -9.81 0.89
N THR A 34 21.65 -10.74 0.14
CA THR A 34 20.75 -10.37 -0.96
C THR A 34 19.35 -10.04 -0.44
N MET A 35 19.03 -8.74 -0.42
CA MET A 35 17.68 -8.23 -0.17
C MET A 35 16.92 -8.09 -1.49
N LEU A 36 15.79 -8.79 -1.62
CA LEU A 36 14.85 -8.60 -2.72
C LEU A 36 13.68 -7.73 -2.28
N LEU A 37 13.20 -6.88 -3.18
CA LEU A 37 11.91 -6.22 -3.04
C LEU A 37 10.88 -7.03 -3.83
N ILE A 38 9.92 -7.62 -3.12
CA ILE A 38 8.87 -8.46 -3.72
C ILE A 38 7.50 -7.82 -3.52
N ALA A 39 6.62 -7.92 -4.51
CA ALA A 39 5.22 -7.57 -4.35
C ALA A 39 4.49 -8.76 -3.71
N VAL A 40 4.02 -8.60 -2.48
CA VAL A 40 3.27 -9.63 -1.77
C VAL A 40 1.79 -9.33 -1.91
N GLU A 41 1.05 -10.22 -2.55
CA GLU A 41 -0.40 -10.12 -2.66
C GLU A 41 -1.04 -10.11 -1.25
N LEU A 42 -2.03 -9.23 -1.06
CA LEU A 42 -2.74 -9.11 0.21
C LEU A 42 -3.87 -10.14 0.34
N GLU A 43 -4.24 -10.47 1.58
CA GLU A 43 -5.39 -11.34 1.87
C GLU A 43 -6.70 -10.74 1.33
N GLU A 44 -7.66 -11.61 1.00
CA GLU A 44 -8.93 -11.23 0.37
C GLU A 44 -9.69 -10.12 1.12
N ARG A 45 -9.69 -10.15 2.46
CA ARG A 45 -10.34 -9.11 3.28
C ARG A 45 -9.79 -7.70 3.04
N TYR A 46 -8.50 -7.59 2.73
CA TYR A 46 -7.89 -6.30 2.39
C TYR A 46 -8.13 -5.93 0.93
N GLN A 47 -8.27 -6.92 0.03
CA GLN A 47 -8.54 -6.67 -1.39
C GLN A 47 -9.82 -5.85 -1.57
N GLN A 48 -10.92 -6.31 -0.96
CA GLN A 48 -12.24 -5.68 -1.08
C GLN A 48 -12.24 -4.26 -0.49
N LEU A 49 -11.67 -4.08 0.70
CA LEU A 49 -11.58 -2.75 1.32
C LEU A 49 -10.73 -1.77 0.52
N LEU A 50 -9.66 -2.24 -0.12
CA LEU A 50 -8.81 -1.39 -0.94
C LEU A 50 -9.46 -1.04 -2.28
N ASP A 51 -10.29 -1.92 -2.84
CA ASP A 51 -11.12 -1.59 -3.99
C ASP A 51 -12.15 -0.51 -3.63
N GLU A 52 -12.89 -0.69 -2.52
CA GLU A 52 -13.84 0.31 -2.03
C GLU A 52 -13.18 1.66 -1.74
N ALA A 53 -11.97 1.63 -1.13
CA ALA A 53 -11.18 2.84 -0.89
C ALA A 53 -10.78 3.53 -2.20
N ALA A 54 -10.31 2.77 -3.19
CA ALA A 54 -9.89 3.32 -4.48
C ALA A 54 -11.05 3.92 -5.26
N ASP A 55 -12.21 3.26 -5.25
CA ASP A 55 -13.42 3.75 -5.90
C ASP A 55 -13.94 5.02 -5.23
N SER A 56 -13.99 5.04 -3.89
CA SER A 56 -14.38 6.23 -3.11
C SER A 56 -13.45 7.41 -3.40
N LEU A 57 -12.12 7.18 -3.40
CA LEU A 57 -11.14 8.22 -3.73
C LEU A 57 -11.30 8.76 -5.14
N ALA A 58 -11.61 7.89 -6.12
CA ALA A 58 -11.84 8.32 -7.49
C ALA A 58 -13.08 9.21 -7.60
N GLU A 59 -14.15 8.87 -6.87
CA GLU A 59 -15.37 9.67 -6.81
C GLU A 59 -15.10 11.07 -6.22
N TYR A 60 -14.49 11.18 -5.04
CA TYR A 60 -14.17 12.48 -4.44
C TYR A 60 -13.20 13.31 -5.28
N ARG A 61 -12.21 12.66 -5.92
CA ARG A 61 -11.29 13.33 -6.84
C ARG A 61 -12.04 13.92 -8.04
N SER A 62 -13.03 13.22 -8.59
CA SER A 62 -13.84 13.72 -9.69
C SER A 62 -14.66 14.98 -9.32
N GLN A 63 -14.96 15.14 -8.04
CA GLN A 63 -15.67 16.29 -7.48
C GLN A 63 -14.71 17.41 -7.01
N GLY A 64 -13.40 17.21 -7.14
CA GLY A 64 -12.38 18.16 -6.68
C GLY A 64 -12.26 18.27 -5.16
N VAL A 65 -12.76 17.27 -4.41
CA VAL A 65 -12.69 17.24 -2.94
C VAL A 65 -11.47 16.41 -2.51
N PRO A 66 -10.46 17.02 -1.88
CA PRO A 66 -9.29 16.29 -1.43
C PRO A 66 -9.61 15.54 -0.12
N VAL A 67 -9.49 14.21 -0.16
CA VAL A 67 -9.75 13.31 0.97
C VAL A 67 -8.66 12.26 1.08
N GLN A 68 -8.44 11.77 2.29
CA GLN A 68 -7.54 10.68 2.63
C GLN A 68 -8.34 9.52 3.21
N VAL A 69 -7.98 8.29 2.83
CA VAL A 69 -8.56 7.06 3.41
C VAL A 69 -7.60 6.49 4.44
N ARG A 70 -8.12 6.09 5.59
CA ARG A 70 -7.40 5.27 6.57
C ARG A 70 -8.11 3.93 6.73
N LEU A 71 -7.40 2.84 6.50
CA LEU A 71 -7.90 1.49 6.77
C LEU A 71 -7.70 1.14 8.24
N ALA A 72 -8.69 0.47 8.83
CA ALA A 72 -8.55 -0.12 10.16
C ALA A 72 -7.46 -1.22 10.13
N PRO A 73 -6.59 -1.32 11.16
CA PRO A 73 -5.49 -2.28 11.15
C PRO A 73 -5.92 -3.75 10.99
N ASP A 74 -7.12 -4.07 11.45
CA ASP A 74 -7.74 -5.38 11.44
C ASP A 74 -8.62 -5.66 10.21
N ALA A 75 -8.64 -4.74 9.24
CA ALA A 75 -9.47 -4.83 8.05
C ALA A 75 -10.99 -4.87 8.38
N GLN A 76 -11.43 -4.19 9.44
CA GLN A 76 -12.87 -4.09 9.73
C GLN A 76 -13.58 -2.97 8.98
N GLY A 77 -12.84 -2.08 8.31
CA GLY A 77 -13.41 -1.00 7.53
C GLY A 77 -12.40 0.07 7.15
N LEU A 78 -12.91 1.14 6.53
CA LEU A 78 -12.14 2.32 6.13
C LEU A 78 -12.83 3.59 6.65
N THR A 79 -12.04 4.61 6.95
CA THR A 79 -12.53 5.95 7.32
C THR A 79 -11.99 6.99 6.35
N LEU A 80 -12.86 7.92 5.97
CA LEU A 80 -12.52 9.06 5.13
C LEU A 80 -12.24 10.27 6.00
N HIS A 81 -11.14 10.95 5.72
CA HIS A 81 -10.76 12.19 6.37
C HIS A 81 -10.59 13.26 5.29
N PRO A 82 -11.07 14.50 5.52
CA PRO A 82 -10.66 15.62 4.68
C PRO A 82 -9.13 15.70 4.69
N GLU A 83 -8.54 16.03 3.54
CA GLU A 83 -7.13 16.37 3.50
C GLU A 83 -6.95 17.74 4.16
N THR A 84 -6.89 17.76 5.49
CA THR A 84 -6.52 18.97 6.22
C THR A 84 -5.10 19.30 5.77
N GLN A 85 -4.91 20.46 5.15
CA GLN A 85 -3.57 21.00 4.88
C GLN A 85 -2.79 20.95 6.20
N ALA A 86 -1.94 19.94 6.37
CA ALA A 86 -0.94 19.98 7.40
C ALA A 86 -0.05 21.16 7.01
N SER A 87 -0.12 22.22 7.82
CA SER A 87 0.76 23.37 7.71
C SER A 87 2.17 22.87 7.44
N VAL A 88 2.69 23.22 6.27
CA VAL A 88 4.11 23.06 5.95
C VAL A 88 4.84 24.05 6.88
N THR A 89 5.12 23.62 8.10
CA THR A 89 6.13 24.29 8.92
C THR A 89 7.47 23.77 8.45
N VAL A 90 8.03 24.46 7.46
CA VAL A 90 9.45 24.35 7.14
C VAL A 90 10.21 24.87 8.35
N ASN A 91 10.97 24.00 9.02
CA ASN A 91 12.09 24.38 9.88
C ASN A 91 13.37 23.86 9.24
#